data_AF-T0FBB1-F1
#
_entry.id   AF-T0FBB1-F1
#
_cell.length_a   1.000
_cell.length_b   1.000
_cell.length_c   1.000
_cell.angle_alpha   90.00
_cell.angle_beta   90.00
_cell.angle_gamma   90.00
#
_symmetry.space_group_name_H-M   'P 1'
#
loop_
_entity.id
_entity.type
_entity.pdbx_description
1 polymer ?
#
loop_
_entity_poly.entity_id
_entity_poly.type
_entity_poly.pdbx_seq_one_letter_code
_entity_poly.pdbx_strand_id
1 'polypeptide(L)'
;MKSFRATSFRFLLILGILGVLVACGAELPVRELAEAKSAITRAKESGAEKYAPGEYEEARKSLFTAHEKASNEDLGETKKSAVYARAKALDAQEKSFPSLTEESKKQATAAIDEAEEAFASQLAAEPYTNAVELRKEGDTLRDNADRALESYPKESGDDAKLKTRLAAFEQYEQSNKKYLDSKKSAQDAKALALSQKQQLIDSLSDIEKNLDDADRYAGGQDPEVGQTRQRLNATKSKIDEGKIKEGYSEVEDLRKKSNELVAKNIQSYAAKKKEEAKDSIAKAKDKLAGIDQTKVTSSKDIQTSYQRADENLKAADESLVAAEDFFSSEKYEDSISRSEEAIRLSRIVVDQSDDIAERIKSGASVAGRTGTGEEDRNATVDGAEGKTTHTKTKTTGTSGKASASSGELPEGWKRYVVRKRVPADCLWRIASYKQHYGTGRLWKRIYDANKGKIKNPSLIYPKQVLLIPPRKGSTKFDPKKAKKKHSGSDEVEAVTDEKKKSESTTTPKPDAEEEHSEEDHSQNPQPQAEEQHAPGQQQAPAADQHAPAPEHQQAPPEEQAPPEQHNPPEEQSAPPHDEHQPSEGQNTNPSNTEGHTPSSSGEEKKPDTGK
;
A
#
# COMPACT_ATOMS: atom_id res chain seq x y z
N MET A 1 -90.35 5.74 67.56
CA MET A 1 -91.70 6.35 67.41
C MET A 1 -91.53 7.86 67.31
N LYS A 2 -92.35 8.56 66.51
CA LYS A 2 -92.50 10.05 66.48
C LYS A 2 -91.24 10.85 66.03
N SER A 3 -91.32 12.02 65.39
CA SER A 3 -92.39 12.59 64.54
C SER A 3 -91.93 13.87 63.80
N PHE A 4 -92.13 13.90 62.47
CA PHE A 4 -92.67 15.03 61.68
C PHE A 4 -92.40 16.50 62.07
N ARG A 5 -91.77 17.24 61.13
CA ARG A 5 -92.25 18.49 60.48
C ARG A 5 -91.20 18.89 59.41
N ALA A 6 -91.45 19.07 58.12
CA ALA A 6 -92.62 19.48 57.32
C ALA A 6 -92.87 21.00 57.27
N THR A 7 -92.33 21.63 56.23
CA THR A 7 -92.85 22.87 55.62
C THR A 7 -92.76 22.71 54.11
N SER A 8 -93.72 23.25 53.37
CA SER A 8 -93.85 23.02 51.92
C SER A 8 -94.09 24.33 51.17
N PHE A 9 -93.57 24.44 49.96
CA PHE A 9 -94.23 25.22 48.93
C PHE A 9 -94.21 24.46 47.60
N ARG A 10 -95.36 24.40 46.94
CA ARG A 10 -95.54 23.81 45.61
C ARG A 10 -95.84 24.94 44.63
N PHE A 11 -95.28 24.88 43.43
CA PHE A 11 -95.91 25.48 42.26
C PHE A 11 -95.84 24.52 41.07
N LEU A 12 -96.65 24.78 40.05
CA LEU A 12 -97.04 23.85 38.97
C LEU A 12 -95.83 23.22 38.25
N LEU A 13 -95.85 21.95 37.80
CA LEU A 13 -96.91 21.15 37.13
C LEU A 13 -97.24 21.65 35.72
N ILE A 14 -96.40 21.26 34.75
CA ILE A 14 -96.84 20.99 33.38
C ILE A 14 -96.55 19.50 33.12
N LEU A 15 -97.58 18.78 32.67
CA LEU A 15 -97.50 17.36 32.32
C LEU A 15 -97.01 17.23 30.87
N GLY A 16 -96.27 16.17 30.55
CA GLY A 16 -95.55 16.04 29.28
C GLY A 16 -96.44 15.91 28.04
N ILE A 17 -95.91 16.35 26.89
CA ILE A 17 -96.45 16.15 25.54
C ILE A 17 -95.33 15.59 24.66
N LEU A 18 -95.64 14.47 23.98
CA LEU A 18 -94.93 13.82 22.85
C LEU A 18 -93.39 13.65 22.90
N GLY A 19 -92.96 12.40 22.70
CA GLY A 19 -91.62 12.10 22.19
C GLY A 19 -91.57 12.17 20.65
N VAL A 20 -90.47 11.67 20.08
CA VAL A 20 -90.20 11.61 18.63
C VAL A 20 -89.98 12.99 17.97
N LEU A 21 -88.86 13.63 18.34
CA LEU A 21 -88.04 14.27 17.32
C LEU A 21 -86.96 13.27 16.93
N VAL A 22 -87.04 12.78 15.69
CA VAL A 22 -86.05 11.85 15.14
C VAL A 22 -84.75 12.63 14.92
N ALA A 23 -83.68 12.17 15.55
CA ALA A 23 -82.33 12.66 15.24
C ALA A 23 -81.89 12.09 13.88
N CYS A 24 -82.41 12.67 12.79
CA CYS A 24 -81.97 12.41 11.41
C CYS A 24 -80.59 13.05 11.12
N GLY A 25 -79.63 12.89 12.03
CA GLY A 25 -78.22 13.13 11.78
C GLY A 25 -77.58 11.81 11.41
N ALA A 26 -77.29 11.59 10.13
CA ALA A 26 -76.36 10.52 9.75
C ALA A 26 -74.97 10.87 10.31
N GLU A 27 -74.20 9.85 10.69
CA GLU A 27 -72.85 10.08 11.20
C GLU A 27 -71.92 10.52 10.05
N LEU A 28 -71.08 11.54 10.31
CA LEU A 28 -70.08 12.01 9.34
C LEU A 28 -69.18 10.83 8.94
N PRO A 29 -68.94 10.55 7.64
CA PRO A 29 -68.16 9.39 7.18
C PRO A 29 -66.65 9.61 7.36
N VAL A 30 -66.22 9.81 8.61
CA VAL A 30 -64.84 10.09 9.03
C VAL A 30 -63.90 8.97 8.61
N ARG A 31 -64.36 7.71 8.68
CA ARG A 31 -63.59 6.54 8.25
C ARG A 31 -63.25 6.61 6.77
N GLU A 32 -64.25 6.78 5.90
CA GLU A 32 -64.05 6.84 4.46
C GLU A 32 -63.19 8.06 4.06
N LEU A 33 -63.36 9.22 4.72
CA LEU A 33 -62.50 10.39 4.52
C LEU A 33 -61.04 10.15 4.95
N ALA A 34 -60.82 9.47 6.08
CA ALA A 34 -59.49 9.13 6.57
C ALA A 34 -58.79 8.08 5.68
N GLU A 35 -59.54 7.06 5.23
CA GLU A 35 -59.05 6.05 4.29
C GLU A 35 -58.68 6.66 2.93
N ALA A 36 -59.50 7.57 2.41
CA ALA A 36 -59.22 8.31 1.17
C ALA A 36 -57.96 9.17 1.30
N LYS A 37 -57.83 9.94 2.39
CA LYS A 37 -56.63 10.76 2.66
C LYS A 37 -55.38 9.89 2.78
N SER A 38 -55.46 8.77 3.51
CA SER A 38 -54.35 7.81 3.67
C SER A 38 -53.91 7.21 2.33
N ALA A 39 -54.86 6.80 1.49
CA ALA A 39 -54.57 6.28 0.16
C ALA A 39 -53.94 7.34 -0.77
N ILE A 40 -54.35 8.61 -0.68
CA ILE A 40 -53.75 9.70 -1.46
C ILE A 40 -52.31 9.98 -0.99
N THR A 41 -52.04 9.94 0.32
CA THR A 41 -50.66 10.03 0.84
C THR A 41 -49.79 8.90 0.29
N ARG A 42 -50.23 7.64 0.39
CA ARG A 42 -49.50 6.49 -0.18
C ARG A 42 -49.31 6.58 -1.69
N ALA A 43 -50.28 7.12 -2.42
CA ALA A 43 -50.14 7.36 -3.87
C ALA A 43 -49.03 8.38 -4.18
N LYS A 44 -48.90 9.44 -3.36
CA LYS A 44 -47.77 10.38 -3.47
C LYS A 44 -46.45 9.69 -3.18
N GLU A 45 -46.39 8.88 -2.12
CA GLU A 45 -45.20 8.12 -1.69
C GLU A 45 -44.78 7.06 -2.71
N SER A 46 -45.75 6.42 -3.41
CA SER A 46 -45.49 5.53 -4.55
C SER A 46 -45.10 6.28 -5.85
N GLY A 47 -44.97 7.61 -5.82
CA GLY A 47 -44.54 8.42 -6.95
C GLY A 47 -45.61 8.77 -7.99
N ALA A 48 -46.90 8.73 -7.63
CA ALA A 48 -47.98 8.92 -8.59
C ALA A 48 -48.02 10.30 -9.25
N GLU A 49 -47.46 11.34 -8.62
CA GLU A 49 -47.24 12.66 -9.24
C GLU A 49 -46.39 12.59 -10.52
N LYS A 50 -45.56 11.55 -10.66
CA LYS A 50 -44.74 11.26 -11.86
C LYS A 50 -45.34 10.15 -12.73
N TYR A 51 -45.83 9.07 -12.12
CA TYR A 51 -46.17 7.84 -12.85
C TYR A 51 -47.68 7.61 -13.09
N ALA A 52 -48.57 8.26 -12.33
CA ALA A 52 -50.01 8.18 -12.50
C ALA A 52 -50.73 9.51 -12.18
N PRO A 53 -50.32 10.64 -12.81
CA PRO A 53 -50.79 11.97 -12.42
C PRO A 53 -52.30 12.18 -12.66
N GLY A 54 -52.89 11.50 -13.64
CA GLY A 54 -54.33 11.56 -13.92
C GLY A 54 -55.17 11.03 -12.75
N GLU A 55 -54.93 9.77 -12.37
CA GLU A 55 -55.63 9.14 -11.23
C GLU A 55 -55.34 9.84 -9.90
N TYR A 56 -54.11 10.33 -9.71
CA TYR A 56 -53.72 11.05 -8.50
C TYR A 56 -54.45 12.40 -8.34
N GLU A 57 -54.48 13.24 -9.38
CA GLU A 57 -55.23 14.50 -9.34
C GLU A 57 -56.74 14.29 -9.28
N GLU A 58 -57.27 13.24 -9.92
CA GLU A 58 -58.67 12.87 -9.83
C GLU A 58 -59.05 12.43 -8.40
N ALA A 59 -58.18 11.67 -7.72
CA ALA A 59 -58.33 11.32 -6.31
C ALA A 59 -58.32 12.57 -5.41
N ARG A 60 -57.34 13.47 -5.59
CA ARG A 60 -57.23 14.73 -4.84
C ARG A 60 -58.45 15.62 -5.02
N LYS A 61 -58.93 15.80 -6.26
CA LYS A 61 -60.16 16.55 -6.57
C LYS A 61 -61.38 15.92 -5.91
N SER A 62 -61.49 14.59 -5.93
CA SER A 62 -62.61 13.87 -5.34
C SER A 62 -62.65 13.96 -3.81
N LEU A 63 -61.48 13.98 -3.14
CA LEU A 63 -61.39 14.26 -1.70
C LEU A 63 -61.76 15.71 -1.38
N PHE A 64 -61.39 16.68 -2.22
CA PHE A 64 -61.85 18.07 -2.08
C PHE A 64 -63.38 18.17 -2.17
N THR A 65 -63.99 17.55 -3.18
CA THR A 65 -65.46 17.47 -3.29
C THR A 65 -66.10 16.74 -2.11
N ALA A 66 -65.45 15.72 -1.54
CA ALA A 66 -65.95 15.08 -0.31
C ALA A 66 -65.97 16.06 0.88
N HIS A 67 -64.93 16.89 1.06
CA HIS A 67 -64.92 17.93 2.10
C HIS A 67 -65.94 19.04 1.85
N GLU A 68 -66.14 19.46 0.60
CA GLU A 68 -67.20 20.40 0.21
C GLU A 68 -68.60 19.85 0.50
N LYS A 69 -68.85 18.58 0.17
CA LYS A 69 -70.13 17.92 0.48
C LYS A 69 -70.34 17.78 1.99
N ALA A 70 -69.30 17.50 2.75
CA ALA A 70 -69.37 17.44 4.21
C ALA A 70 -69.74 18.80 4.83
N SER A 71 -69.19 19.90 4.32
CA SER A 71 -69.54 21.25 4.81
C SER A 71 -70.95 21.71 4.43
N ASN A 72 -71.60 21.04 3.48
CA ASN A 72 -72.98 21.29 3.06
C ASN A 72 -73.97 20.26 3.66
N GLU A 73 -73.55 19.48 4.67
CA GLU A 73 -74.34 18.41 5.33
C GLU A 73 -74.83 17.28 4.39
N ASP A 74 -74.31 17.22 3.16
CA ASP A 74 -74.60 16.18 2.17
C ASP A 74 -73.73 14.94 2.43
N LEU A 75 -74.04 14.25 3.53
CA LEU A 75 -73.27 13.10 4.00
C LEU A 75 -73.33 11.89 3.05
N GLY A 76 -74.37 11.82 2.20
CA GLY A 76 -74.52 10.82 1.15
C GLY A 76 -73.49 10.99 0.04
N GLU A 77 -73.41 12.18 -0.57
CA GLU A 77 -72.40 12.46 -1.59
C GLU A 77 -70.99 12.61 -0.99
N THR A 78 -70.86 13.01 0.28
CA THR A 78 -69.58 12.97 1.03
C THR A 78 -69.00 11.56 1.00
N LYS A 79 -69.78 10.55 1.41
CA LYS A 79 -69.32 9.16 1.48
C LYS A 79 -68.96 8.61 0.09
N LYS A 80 -69.79 8.87 -0.92
CA LYS A 80 -69.51 8.47 -2.32
C LYS A 80 -68.20 9.10 -2.83
N SER A 81 -68.03 10.41 -2.64
CA SER A 81 -66.86 11.16 -3.09
C SER A 81 -65.58 10.67 -2.40
N ALA A 82 -65.64 10.37 -1.09
CA ALA A 82 -64.53 9.80 -0.34
C ALA A 82 -64.14 8.38 -0.82
N VAL A 83 -65.13 7.49 -1.03
CA VAL A 83 -64.88 6.14 -1.57
C VAL A 83 -64.29 6.20 -2.99
N TYR A 84 -64.78 7.10 -3.83
CA TYR A 84 -64.24 7.32 -5.18
C TYR A 84 -62.80 7.86 -5.15
N ALA A 85 -62.52 8.83 -4.26
CA ALA A 85 -61.17 9.34 -4.03
C ALA A 85 -60.21 8.23 -3.58
N ARG A 86 -60.65 7.34 -2.66
CA ARG A 86 -59.88 6.17 -2.24
C ARG A 86 -59.61 5.22 -3.41
N ALA A 87 -60.61 4.92 -4.24
CA ALA A 87 -60.46 4.03 -5.39
C ALA A 87 -59.42 4.57 -6.38
N LYS A 88 -59.54 5.84 -6.78
CA LYS A 88 -58.60 6.50 -7.69
C LYS A 88 -57.18 6.60 -7.12
N ALA A 89 -57.03 6.79 -5.82
CA ALA A 89 -55.72 6.77 -5.18
C ALA A 89 -55.05 5.38 -5.21
N LEU A 90 -55.85 4.30 -5.12
CA LEU A 90 -55.35 2.93 -5.28
C LEU A 90 -55.03 2.60 -6.75
N ASP A 91 -55.78 3.16 -7.72
CA ASP A 91 -55.46 3.05 -9.15
C ASP A 91 -54.16 3.80 -9.49
N ALA A 92 -53.94 4.96 -8.86
CA ALA A 92 -52.69 5.70 -8.94
C ALA A 92 -51.51 4.92 -8.36
N GLN A 93 -51.68 4.24 -7.22
CA GLN A 93 -50.68 3.36 -6.61
C GLN A 93 -50.32 2.19 -7.54
N GLU A 94 -51.31 1.46 -8.07
CA GLU A 94 -51.09 0.28 -8.93
C GLU A 94 -50.27 0.60 -10.18
N LYS A 95 -50.53 1.76 -10.80
CA LYS A 95 -49.76 2.26 -11.95
C LYS A 95 -48.34 2.72 -11.60
N SER A 96 -48.11 3.17 -10.36
CA SER A 96 -46.87 3.86 -9.99
C SER A 96 -45.84 2.93 -9.34
N PHE A 97 -46.27 2.00 -8.49
CA PHE A 97 -45.37 1.09 -7.78
C PHE A 97 -44.43 0.29 -8.71
N PRO A 98 -44.86 -0.28 -9.85
CA PRO A 98 -43.97 -1.00 -10.77
C PRO A 98 -42.84 -0.11 -11.34
N SER A 99 -43.13 1.16 -11.61
CA SER A 99 -42.18 2.12 -12.19
C SER A 99 -41.26 2.76 -11.14
N LEU A 100 -41.75 2.98 -9.91
CA LEU A 100 -40.92 3.39 -8.78
C LEU A 100 -39.90 2.29 -8.43
N THR A 101 -40.34 1.03 -8.35
CA THR A 101 -39.47 -0.09 -8.00
C THR A 101 -38.43 -0.41 -9.09
N GLU A 102 -38.75 -0.27 -10.38
CA GLU A 102 -37.72 -0.35 -11.44
C GLU A 102 -36.66 0.76 -11.34
N GLU A 103 -37.07 2.00 -11.05
CA GLU A 103 -36.11 3.10 -10.89
C GLU A 103 -35.17 2.85 -9.69
N SER A 104 -35.71 2.40 -8.55
CA SER A 104 -34.89 2.03 -7.39
C SER A 104 -33.99 0.81 -7.66
N LYS A 105 -34.48 -0.22 -8.35
CA LYS A 105 -33.71 -1.41 -8.79
C LYS A 105 -32.53 -1.03 -9.68
N LYS A 106 -32.77 -0.13 -10.64
CA LYS A 106 -31.75 0.42 -11.54
C LYS A 106 -30.69 1.20 -10.76
N GLN A 107 -31.09 2.04 -9.81
CA GLN A 107 -30.15 2.79 -8.96
C GLN A 107 -29.35 1.88 -8.01
N ALA A 108 -29.94 0.80 -7.49
CA ALA A 108 -29.25 -0.20 -6.68
C ALA A 108 -28.22 -0.98 -7.52
N THR A 109 -28.60 -1.41 -8.73
CA THR A 109 -27.70 -2.11 -9.66
C THR A 109 -26.52 -1.21 -10.06
N ALA A 110 -26.78 0.03 -10.48
CA ALA A 110 -25.71 0.98 -10.81
C ALA A 110 -24.75 1.25 -9.64
N ALA A 111 -25.25 1.32 -8.41
CA ALA A 111 -24.40 1.49 -7.22
C ALA A 111 -23.54 0.23 -6.93
N ILE A 112 -24.05 -0.97 -7.20
CA ILE A 112 -23.29 -2.23 -7.09
C ILE A 112 -22.20 -2.30 -8.18
N ASP A 113 -22.54 -1.97 -9.42
CA ASP A 113 -21.58 -1.92 -10.54
C ASP A 113 -20.46 -0.91 -10.25
N GLU A 114 -20.82 0.28 -9.75
CA GLU A 114 -19.92 1.33 -9.29
C GLU A 114 -19.00 0.91 -8.12
N ALA A 115 -19.49 0.02 -7.24
CA ALA A 115 -18.70 -0.53 -6.12
C ALA A 115 -17.77 -1.64 -6.60
N GLU A 116 -18.18 -2.42 -7.59
CA GLU A 116 -17.37 -3.48 -8.20
C GLU A 116 -16.25 -2.93 -9.09
N GLU A 117 -16.45 -1.79 -9.77
CA GLU A 117 -15.36 -1.05 -10.44
C GLU A 117 -14.30 -0.58 -9.42
N ALA A 118 -14.74 -0.17 -8.23
CA ALA A 118 -13.89 0.13 -7.07
C ALA A 118 -13.36 -1.13 -6.34
N PHE A 119 -13.59 -2.33 -6.86
CA PHE A 119 -13.13 -3.62 -6.32
C PHE A 119 -13.66 -3.96 -4.91
N ALA A 120 -14.83 -3.45 -4.56
CA ALA A 120 -15.46 -3.66 -3.25
C ALA A 120 -15.72 -5.14 -2.92
N SER A 121 -15.90 -6.02 -3.92
CA SER A 121 -16.02 -7.47 -3.70
C SER A 121 -14.80 -8.13 -3.04
N GLN A 122 -13.60 -7.51 -3.12
CA GLN A 122 -12.41 -7.95 -2.41
C GLN A 122 -12.09 -7.03 -1.20
N LEU A 123 -12.18 -5.71 -1.39
CA LEU A 123 -11.70 -4.72 -0.42
C LEU A 123 -12.74 -4.37 0.67
N ALA A 124 -14.01 -4.64 0.40
CA ALA A 124 -15.16 -4.30 1.24
C ALA A 124 -16.25 -5.39 1.15
N ALA A 125 -15.83 -6.66 1.19
CA ALA A 125 -16.63 -7.80 0.78
C ALA A 125 -17.96 -7.96 1.55
N GLU A 126 -18.00 -7.62 2.83
CA GLU A 126 -19.20 -7.70 3.68
C GLU A 126 -20.32 -6.73 3.22
N PRO A 127 -20.14 -5.38 3.21
CA PRO A 127 -21.17 -4.47 2.74
C PRO A 127 -21.47 -4.61 1.23
N TYR A 128 -20.51 -5.10 0.43
CA TYR A 128 -20.75 -5.45 -0.98
C TYR A 128 -21.71 -6.65 -1.11
N THR A 129 -21.45 -7.74 -0.37
CA THR A 129 -22.30 -8.94 -0.38
C THR A 129 -23.71 -8.61 0.11
N ASN A 130 -23.83 -7.89 1.22
CA ASN A 130 -25.11 -7.39 1.74
C ASN A 130 -25.87 -6.54 0.71
N ALA A 131 -25.18 -5.71 -0.09
CA ALA A 131 -25.83 -4.96 -1.16
C ALA A 131 -26.44 -5.86 -2.24
N VAL A 132 -25.72 -6.90 -2.67
CA VAL A 132 -26.18 -7.87 -3.67
C VAL A 132 -27.34 -8.71 -3.15
N GLU A 133 -27.29 -9.12 -1.88
CA GLU A 133 -28.37 -9.88 -1.22
C GLU A 133 -29.64 -9.03 -1.05
N LEU A 134 -29.53 -7.82 -0.53
CA LEU A 134 -30.65 -6.87 -0.41
C LEU A 134 -31.32 -6.59 -1.78
N ARG A 135 -30.53 -6.50 -2.86
CA ARG A 135 -31.10 -6.34 -4.22
C ARG A 135 -31.93 -7.57 -4.61
N LYS A 136 -31.42 -8.78 -4.37
CA LYS A 136 -32.09 -10.06 -4.68
C LYS A 136 -33.36 -10.29 -3.84
N GLU A 137 -33.38 -9.83 -2.60
CA GLU A 137 -34.60 -9.78 -1.79
C GLU A 137 -35.61 -8.77 -2.38
N GLY A 138 -35.14 -7.60 -2.82
CA GLY A 138 -35.94 -6.61 -3.54
C GLY A 138 -36.56 -7.17 -4.82
N ASP A 139 -35.79 -7.91 -5.62
CA ASP A 139 -36.24 -8.64 -6.80
C ASP A 139 -37.35 -9.65 -6.43
N THR A 140 -37.11 -10.48 -5.41
CA THR A 140 -38.07 -11.51 -4.96
C THR A 140 -39.40 -10.91 -4.48
N LEU A 141 -39.35 -9.80 -3.73
CA LEU A 141 -40.54 -9.08 -3.28
C LEU A 141 -41.29 -8.43 -4.45
N ARG A 142 -40.57 -7.93 -5.45
CA ARG A 142 -41.15 -7.37 -6.68
C ARG A 142 -41.90 -8.46 -7.48
N ASP A 143 -41.25 -9.60 -7.72
CA ASP A 143 -41.82 -10.73 -8.44
C ASP A 143 -43.04 -11.33 -7.72
N ASN A 144 -43.13 -11.20 -6.39
CA ASN A 144 -44.33 -11.53 -5.63
C ASN A 144 -45.46 -10.52 -5.88
N ALA A 145 -45.16 -9.22 -5.88
CA ALA A 145 -46.12 -8.15 -6.11
C ALA A 145 -46.71 -8.18 -7.54
N ASP A 146 -45.83 -8.29 -8.55
CA ASP A 146 -46.21 -8.39 -9.96
C ASP A 146 -47.13 -9.60 -10.20
N ARG A 147 -46.79 -10.79 -9.68
CA ARG A 147 -47.64 -12.00 -9.76
C ARG A 147 -48.95 -11.88 -8.97
N ALA A 148 -48.96 -11.19 -7.83
CA ALA A 148 -50.18 -10.96 -7.05
C ALA A 148 -51.17 -10.09 -7.84
N LEU A 149 -50.69 -9.06 -8.55
CA LEU A 149 -51.54 -8.25 -9.44
C LEU A 149 -51.95 -9.00 -10.71
N GLU A 150 -51.07 -9.80 -11.33
CA GLU A 150 -51.43 -10.62 -12.50
C GLU A 150 -52.50 -11.67 -12.17
N SER A 151 -52.48 -12.23 -10.95
CA SER A 151 -53.43 -13.26 -10.49
C SER A 151 -54.89 -12.79 -10.30
N TYR A 152 -55.21 -11.54 -10.65
CA TYR A 152 -56.54 -10.91 -10.61
C TYR A 152 -57.67 -11.84 -11.09
N PRO A 153 -58.51 -12.40 -10.19
CA PRO A 153 -59.64 -13.23 -10.60
C PRO A 153 -60.77 -12.31 -11.10
N LYS A 154 -61.09 -12.41 -12.39
CA LYS A 154 -62.08 -11.55 -13.07
C LYS A 154 -63.50 -11.60 -12.48
N GLU A 155 -63.79 -12.63 -11.69
CA GLU A 155 -65.08 -12.89 -11.03
C GLU A 155 -65.00 -12.77 -9.48
N SER A 156 -63.88 -12.28 -8.93
CA SER A 156 -63.75 -12.05 -7.48
C SER A 156 -64.53 -10.82 -7.02
N GLY A 157 -65.20 -10.93 -5.86
CA GLY A 157 -65.87 -9.81 -5.21
C GLY A 157 -64.87 -8.75 -4.70
N ASP A 158 -65.32 -7.49 -4.64
CA ASP A 158 -64.47 -6.31 -4.48
C ASP A 158 -63.52 -6.37 -3.26
N ASP A 159 -63.98 -6.90 -2.13
CA ASP A 159 -63.16 -7.03 -0.90
C ASP A 159 -61.96 -7.98 -1.09
N ALA A 160 -62.13 -9.08 -1.82
CA ALA A 160 -61.06 -10.04 -2.07
C ALA A 160 -60.01 -9.44 -3.02
N LYS A 161 -60.47 -8.75 -4.07
CA LYS A 161 -59.64 -8.00 -5.00
C LYS A 161 -58.86 -6.88 -4.30
N LEU A 162 -59.52 -6.11 -3.43
CA LEU A 162 -58.90 -5.05 -2.62
C LEU A 162 -57.84 -5.62 -1.68
N LYS A 163 -58.08 -6.78 -1.05
CA LYS A 163 -57.10 -7.44 -0.17
C LYS A 163 -55.84 -7.85 -0.93
N THR A 164 -55.97 -8.48 -2.10
CA THR A 164 -54.81 -8.86 -2.93
C THR A 164 -54.05 -7.64 -3.44
N ARG A 165 -54.76 -6.60 -3.89
CA ARG A 165 -54.17 -5.31 -4.31
C ARG A 165 -53.31 -4.68 -3.21
N LEU A 166 -53.84 -4.57 -2.00
CA LEU A 166 -53.12 -3.99 -0.85
C LEU A 166 -51.92 -4.86 -0.43
N ALA A 167 -52.02 -6.20 -0.53
CA ALA A 167 -50.89 -7.08 -0.26
C ALA A 167 -49.76 -6.93 -1.30
N ALA A 168 -50.09 -6.74 -2.57
CA ALA A 168 -49.10 -6.44 -3.61
C ALA A 168 -48.42 -5.08 -3.39
N PHE A 169 -49.17 -4.06 -2.96
CA PHE A 169 -48.63 -2.73 -2.64
C PHE A 169 -47.63 -2.78 -1.49
N GLU A 170 -47.95 -3.49 -0.41
CA GLU A 170 -47.01 -3.75 0.71
C GLU A 170 -45.73 -4.48 0.23
N GLN A 171 -45.85 -5.45 -0.71
CA GLN A 171 -44.68 -6.10 -1.31
C GLN A 171 -43.83 -5.14 -2.17
N TYR A 172 -44.43 -4.20 -2.92
CA TYR A 172 -43.67 -3.16 -3.62
C TYR A 172 -43.04 -2.13 -2.66
N GLU A 173 -43.72 -1.74 -1.58
CA GLU A 173 -43.16 -0.84 -0.54
C GLU A 173 -41.91 -1.49 0.10
N GLN A 174 -41.98 -2.78 0.44
CA GLN A 174 -40.85 -3.56 0.95
C GLN A 174 -39.74 -3.76 -0.10
N SER A 175 -40.08 -4.05 -1.35
CA SER A 175 -39.15 -4.17 -2.48
C SER A 175 -38.37 -2.87 -2.70
N ASN A 176 -39.08 -1.74 -2.76
CA ASN A 176 -38.49 -0.41 -2.90
C ASN A 176 -37.50 -0.11 -1.77
N LYS A 177 -37.89 -0.41 -0.52
CA LYS A 177 -36.99 -0.28 0.63
C LYS A 177 -35.73 -1.13 0.46
N LYS A 178 -35.85 -2.41 0.07
CA LYS A 178 -34.72 -3.32 -0.12
C LYS A 178 -33.75 -2.83 -1.20
N TYR A 179 -34.23 -2.23 -2.30
CA TYR A 179 -33.36 -1.58 -3.28
C TYR A 179 -32.67 -0.32 -2.72
N LEU A 180 -33.33 0.48 -1.88
CA LEU A 180 -32.71 1.67 -1.27
C LEU A 180 -31.65 1.28 -0.23
N ASP A 181 -31.92 0.25 0.60
CA ASP A 181 -30.96 -0.31 1.55
C ASP A 181 -29.76 -0.94 0.81
N SER A 182 -30.02 -1.67 -0.29
CA SER A 182 -29.00 -2.24 -1.20
C SER A 182 -28.10 -1.15 -1.79
N LYS A 183 -28.70 -0.11 -2.39
CA LYS A 183 -27.99 1.04 -2.96
C LYS A 183 -27.06 1.69 -1.92
N LYS A 184 -27.56 1.90 -0.70
CA LYS A 184 -26.76 2.46 0.39
C LYS A 184 -25.58 1.54 0.74
N SER A 185 -25.83 0.24 0.94
CA SER A 185 -24.77 -0.73 1.26
C SER A 185 -23.68 -0.80 0.19
N ALA A 186 -24.04 -0.65 -1.08
CA ALA A 186 -23.07 -0.57 -2.19
C ALA A 186 -22.25 0.74 -2.16
N GLN A 187 -22.89 1.88 -1.84
CA GLN A 187 -22.19 3.16 -1.67
C GLN A 187 -21.23 3.13 -0.47
N ASP A 188 -21.64 2.53 0.65
CA ASP A 188 -20.81 2.33 1.84
C ASP A 188 -19.61 1.39 1.51
N ALA A 189 -19.84 0.31 0.75
CA ALA A 189 -18.80 -0.60 0.28
C ALA A 189 -17.80 0.08 -0.68
N LYS A 190 -18.29 0.88 -1.63
CA LYS A 190 -17.47 1.69 -2.54
C LYS A 190 -16.58 2.66 -1.76
N ALA A 191 -17.14 3.38 -0.79
CA ALA A 191 -16.38 4.32 0.04
C ALA A 191 -15.26 3.61 0.83
N LEU A 192 -15.54 2.44 1.41
CA LEU A 192 -14.54 1.64 2.12
C LEU A 192 -13.43 1.13 1.18
N ALA A 193 -13.77 0.64 -0.01
CA ALA A 193 -12.80 0.19 -0.98
C ALA A 193 -11.89 1.32 -1.49
N LEU A 194 -12.47 2.48 -1.82
CA LEU A 194 -11.73 3.69 -2.22
C LEU A 194 -10.82 4.23 -1.11
N SER A 195 -11.12 3.97 0.18
CA SER A 195 -10.23 4.39 1.28
C SER A 195 -8.88 3.66 1.29
N GLN A 196 -8.82 2.46 0.73
CA GLN A 196 -7.60 1.62 0.70
C GLN A 196 -6.66 1.98 -0.46
N LYS A 197 -7.13 2.78 -1.44
CA LYS A 197 -6.43 3.20 -2.67
C LYS A 197 -4.93 3.46 -2.51
N GLN A 198 -4.52 4.24 -1.51
CA GLN A 198 -3.11 4.58 -1.29
C GLN A 198 -2.28 3.36 -0.88
N GLN A 199 -2.79 2.52 0.04
CA GLN A 199 -2.10 1.31 0.50
C GLN A 199 -1.88 0.33 -0.66
N LEU A 200 -2.84 0.28 -1.59
CA LEU A 200 -2.75 -0.51 -2.81
C LEU A 200 -1.65 0.03 -3.75
N ILE A 201 -1.61 1.34 -4.00
CA ILE A 201 -0.55 1.99 -4.81
C ILE A 201 0.84 1.78 -4.18
N ASP A 202 0.95 1.89 -2.86
CA ASP A 202 2.19 1.66 -2.09
C ASP A 202 2.64 0.19 -2.18
N SER A 203 1.69 -0.76 -2.26
CA SER A 203 1.97 -2.20 -2.41
C SER A 203 2.61 -2.59 -3.75
N LEU A 204 2.62 -1.69 -4.74
CA LEU A 204 3.25 -1.88 -6.06
C LEU A 204 4.72 -1.43 -6.12
N SER A 205 5.28 -1.03 -4.98
CA SER A 205 6.68 -0.57 -4.87
C SER A 205 7.71 -1.70 -5.08
N ASP A 206 7.29 -2.97 -5.00
CA ASP A 206 8.08 -4.13 -5.42
C ASP A 206 8.34 -4.11 -6.94
N ILE A 207 7.30 -3.84 -7.74
CA ILE A 207 7.38 -3.75 -9.21
C ILE A 207 8.27 -2.55 -9.60
N GLU A 208 8.13 -1.41 -8.93
CA GLU A 208 8.98 -0.24 -9.18
C GLU A 208 10.46 -0.52 -8.90
N LYS A 209 10.77 -1.13 -7.75
CA LYS A 209 12.14 -1.53 -7.39
C LYS A 209 12.72 -2.50 -8.41
N ASN A 210 11.95 -3.50 -8.84
CA ASN A 210 12.38 -4.45 -9.87
C ASN A 210 12.69 -3.74 -11.20
N LEU A 211 11.87 -2.77 -11.61
CA LEU A 211 12.13 -1.98 -12.83
C LEU A 211 13.34 -1.05 -12.68
N ASP A 212 13.63 -0.53 -11.47
CA ASP A 212 14.85 0.24 -11.16
C ASP A 212 16.11 -0.63 -11.10
N ASP A 213 15.99 -1.90 -10.69
CA ASP A 213 17.07 -2.87 -10.71
C ASP A 213 17.34 -3.35 -12.15
N ALA A 214 16.29 -3.68 -12.92
CA ALA A 214 16.39 -4.09 -14.32
C ALA A 214 16.95 -3.00 -15.25
N ASP A 215 16.54 -1.73 -15.06
CA ASP A 215 17.07 -0.59 -15.83
C ASP A 215 18.57 -0.38 -15.56
N ARG A 216 18.99 -0.53 -14.30
CA ARG A 216 20.39 -0.39 -13.87
C ARG A 216 21.29 -1.46 -14.48
N TYR A 217 20.83 -2.71 -14.54
CA TYR A 217 21.58 -3.79 -15.20
C TYR A 217 21.60 -3.63 -16.73
N ALA A 218 20.50 -3.13 -17.33
CA ALA A 218 20.44 -2.79 -18.76
C ALA A 218 21.22 -1.51 -19.13
N GLY A 219 21.61 -0.68 -18.16
CA GLY A 219 22.22 0.63 -18.40
C GLY A 219 21.29 1.60 -19.16
N GLY A 220 19.97 1.49 -18.97
CA GLY A 220 18.96 2.26 -19.70
C GLY A 220 18.74 1.82 -21.16
N GLN A 221 19.24 0.66 -21.58
CA GLN A 221 19.18 0.21 -22.98
C GLN A 221 18.04 -0.78 -23.30
N ASP A 222 17.27 -1.24 -22.31
CA ASP A 222 16.17 -2.21 -22.51
C ASP A 222 14.81 -1.51 -22.63
N PRO A 223 14.20 -1.41 -23.83
CA PRO A 223 12.93 -0.73 -24.02
C PRO A 223 11.76 -1.42 -23.31
N GLU A 224 11.85 -2.72 -23.02
CA GLU A 224 10.80 -3.45 -22.30
C GLU A 224 10.62 -2.92 -20.86
N VAL A 225 11.69 -2.45 -20.22
CA VAL A 225 11.65 -1.84 -18.88
C VAL A 225 10.88 -0.52 -18.93
N GLY A 226 11.11 0.30 -19.95
CA GLY A 226 10.38 1.54 -20.18
C GLY A 226 8.89 1.31 -20.44
N GLN A 227 8.55 0.34 -21.31
CA GLN A 227 7.16 -0.04 -21.60
C GLN A 227 6.43 -0.60 -20.36
N THR A 228 7.10 -1.46 -19.59
CA THR A 228 6.52 -2.03 -18.35
C THR A 228 6.30 -0.95 -17.28
N ARG A 229 7.21 0.04 -17.18
CA ARG A 229 7.04 1.21 -16.30
C ARG A 229 5.89 2.11 -16.74
N GLN A 230 5.68 2.30 -18.05
CA GLN A 230 4.52 3.03 -18.56
C GLN A 230 3.19 2.34 -18.22
N ARG A 231 3.11 1.01 -18.38
CA ARG A 231 1.94 0.24 -17.94
C ARG A 231 1.71 0.34 -16.43
N LEU A 232 2.75 0.20 -15.61
CA LEU A 232 2.65 0.36 -14.15
C LEU A 232 2.13 1.74 -13.74
N ASN A 233 2.58 2.80 -14.40
CA ASN A 233 2.06 4.15 -14.17
C ASN A 233 0.58 4.27 -14.58
N ALA A 234 0.16 3.64 -15.68
CA ALA A 234 -1.26 3.59 -16.07
C ALA A 234 -2.10 2.79 -15.06
N THR A 235 -1.63 1.64 -14.59
CA THR A 235 -2.25 0.87 -13.49
C THR A 235 -2.40 1.72 -12.23
N LYS A 236 -1.36 2.47 -11.83
CA LYS A 236 -1.44 3.41 -10.70
C LYS A 236 -2.47 4.52 -10.96
N SER A 237 -2.58 5.07 -12.18
CA SER A 237 -3.61 6.06 -12.53
C SER A 237 -5.02 5.47 -12.42
N LYS A 238 -5.28 4.27 -12.97
CA LYS A 238 -6.58 3.59 -12.84
C LYS A 238 -6.99 3.40 -11.38
N ILE A 239 -6.06 2.95 -10.53
CA ILE A 239 -6.29 2.83 -9.09
C ILE A 239 -6.56 4.22 -8.48
N ASP A 240 -5.80 5.25 -8.86
CA ASP A 240 -5.97 6.61 -8.35
C ASP A 240 -7.32 7.24 -8.73
N GLU A 241 -7.80 7.00 -9.95
CA GLU A 241 -9.12 7.37 -10.48
C GLU A 241 -10.27 6.60 -9.81
N GLY A 242 -9.97 5.60 -8.96
CA GLY A 242 -10.96 4.75 -8.28
C GLY A 242 -11.39 3.50 -9.06
N LYS A 243 -10.81 3.26 -10.24
CA LYS A 243 -11.02 2.05 -11.07
C LYS A 243 -10.14 0.91 -10.60
N ILE A 244 -10.23 0.61 -9.31
CA ILE A 244 -9.30 -0.29 -8.62
C ILE A 244 -9.31 -1.68 -9.25
N LYS A 245 -10.49 -2.20 -9.65
CA LYS A 245 -10.62 -3.52 -10.29
C LYS A 245 -9.92 -3.59 -11.65
N GLU A 246 -10.05 -2.53 -12.46
CA GLU A 246 -9.37 -2.45 -13.75
C GLU A 246 -7.84 -2.39 -13.57
N GLY A 247 -7.37 -1.53 -12.66
CA GLY A 247 -5.95 -1.43 -12.32
C GLY A 247 -5.37 -2.76 -11.80
N TYR A 248 -6.05 -3.43 -10.88
CA TYR A 248 -5.58 -4.69 -10.29
C TYR A 248 -5.43 -5.84 -11.30
N SER A 249 -6.24 -5.85 -12.36
CA SER A 249 -6.17 -6.88 -13.40
C SER A 249 -4.80 -7.00 -14.08
N GLU A 250 -4.01 -5.92 -14.11
CA GLU A 250 -2.67 -5.90 -14.72
C GLU A 250 -1.53 -6.16 -13.70
N VAL A 251 -1.81 -6.10 -12.39
CA VAL A 251 -0.76 -6.06 -11.34
C VAL A 251 0.12 -7.31 -11.32
N GLU A 252 -0.44 -8.50 -11.46
CA GLU A 252 0.34 -9.74 -11.36
C GLU A 252 1.16 -10.01 -12.64
N ASP A 253 0.62 -9.66 -13.82
CA ASP A 253 1.38 -9.65 -15.07
C ASP A 253 2.55 -8.66 -15.02
N LEU A 254 2.35 -7.48 -14.43
CA LEU A 254 3.41 -6.48 -14.23
C LEU A 254 4.46 -6.96 -13.23
N ARG A 255 4.05 -7.58 -12.12
CA ARG A 255 4.96 -8.20 -11.15
C ARG A 255 5.81 -9.28 -11.82
N LYS A 256 5.18 -10.24 -12.49
CA LYS A 256 5.86 -11.30 -13.25
C LYS A 256 6.84 -10.70 -14.28
N LYS A 257 6.39 -9.77 -15.10
CA LYS A 257 7.22 -9.14 -16.14
C LYS A 257 8.41 -8.37 -15.55
N SER A 258 8.24 -7.70 -14.40
CA SER A 258 9.34 -7.01 -13.72
C SER A 258 10.42 -7.98 -13.23
N ASN A 259 10.03 -9.15 -12.70
CA ASN A 259 10.95 -10.20 -12.28
C ASN A 259 11.71 -10.81 -13.48
N GLU A 260 11.02 -11.09 -14.59
CA GLU A 260 11.63 -11.56 -15.84
C GLU A 260 12.69 -10.58 -16.36
N LEU A 261 12.41 -9.27 -16.33
CA LEU A 261 13.34 -8.23 -16.78
C LEU A 261 14.56 -8.09 -15.86
N VAL A 262 14.40 -8.23 -14.53
CA VAL A 262 15.54 -8.30 -13.61
C VAL A 262 16.43 -9.50 -13.95
N ALA A 263 15.86 -10.70 -14.09
CA ALA A 263 16.60 -11.94 -14.37
C ALA A 263 17.36 -11.89 -15.72
N LYS A 264 16.68 -11.46 -16.79
CA LYS A 264 17.26 -11.23 -18.12
C LYS A 264 18.46 -10.26 -18.06
N ASN A 265 18.27 -9.11 -17.41
CA ASN A 265 19.25 -8.02 -17.50
C ASN A 265 20.42 -8.23 -16.52
N ILE A 266 20.20 -8.82 -15.34
CA ILE A 266 21.31 -9.17 -14.43
C ILE A 266 22.21 -10.26 -15.01
N GLN A 267 21.66 -11.26 -15.72
CA GLN A 267 22.45 -12.27 -16.43
C GLN A 267 23.34 -11.64 -17.51
N SER A 268 22.77 -10.74 -18.33
CA SER A 268 23.51 -10.01 -19.36
C SER A 268 24.63 -9.14 -18.77
N TYR A 269 24.32 -8.38 -17.71
CA TYR A 269 25.27 -7.52 -17.01
C TYR A 269 26.40 -8.33 -16.34
N ALA A 270 26.08 -9.47 -15.72
CA ALA A 270 27.07 -10.37 -15.14
C ALA A 270 28.00 -10.96 -16.21
N ALA A 271 27.46 -11.39 -17.36
CA ALA A 271 28.27 -11.89 -18.48
C ALA A 271 29.24 -10.82 -19.00
N LYS A 272 28.75 -9.58 -19.18
CA LYS A 272 29.58 -8.43 -19.57
C LYS A 272 30.68 -8.13 -18.53
N LYS A 273 30.36 -8.13 -17.24
CA LYS A 273 31.35 -7.89 -16.17
C LYS A 273 32.43 -8.97 -16.13
N LYS A 274 32.06 -10.22 -16.37
CA LYS A 274 32.97 -11.37 -16.45
C LYS A 274 33.96 -11.24 -17.60
N GLU A 275 33.49 -10.72 -18.74
CA GLU A 275 34.35 -10.43 -19.89
C GLU A 275 35.25 -9.21 -19.63
N GLU A 276 34.73 -8.12 -19.07
CA GLU A 276 35.53 -6.97 -18.60
C GLU A 276 36.64 -7.38 -17.61
N ALA A 277 36.39 -8.41 -16.80
CA ALA A 277 37.39 -9.00 -15.89
C ALA A 277 38.48 -9.78 -16.63
N LYS A 278 38.13 -10.66 -17.57
CA LYS A 278 39.11 -11.36 -18.45
C LYS A 278 39.99 -10.36 -19.19
N ASP A 279 39.35 -9.37 -19.79
CA ASP A 279 39.98 -8.32 -20.58
C ASP A 279 40.89 -7.42 -19.73
N SER A 280 40.63 -7.31 -18.42
CA SER A 280 41.50 -6.62 -17.44
C SER A 280 42.67 -7.49 -17.00
N ILE A 281 42.43 -8.78 -16.73
CA ILE A 281 43.45 -9.76 -16.35
C ILE A 281 44.47 -9.98 -17.47
N ALA A 282 44.03 -10.06 -18.73
CA ALA A 282 44.93 -10.18 -19.89
C ALA A 282 45.92 -9.00 -19.94
N LYS A 283 45.42 -7.76 -19.85
CA LYS A 283 46.24 -6.54 -19.82
C LYS A 283 47.18 -6.49 -18.62
N ALA A 284 46.78 -7.05 -17.48
CA ALA A 284 47.65 -7.20 -16.30
C ALA A 284 48.75 -8.25 -16.50
N LYS A 285 48.44 -9.38 -17.15
CA LYS A 285 49.42 -10.42 -17.53
C LYS A 285 50.47 -9.88 -18.50
N ASP A 286 50.03 -9.21 -19.56
CA ASP A 286 50.93 -8.61 -20.56
C ASP A 286 51.86 -7.56 -19.92
N LYS A 287 51.31 -6.72 -19.04
CA LYS A 287 52.07 -5.70 -18.29
C LYS A 287 53.12 -6.31 -17.36
N LEU A 288 52.78 -7.38 -16.63
CA LEU A 288 53.72 -8.04 -15.72
C LEU A 288 54.78 -8.84 -16.49
N ALA A 289 54.40 -9.53 -17.57
CA ALA A 289 55.29 -10.30 -18.43
C ALA A 289 56.25 -9.42 -19.26
N GLY A 290 55.88 -8.18 -19.55
CA GLY A 290 56.76 -7.19 -20.20
C GLY A 290 57.92 -6.67 -19.34
N ILE A 291 58.00 -7.07 -18.06
CA ILE A 291 59.07 -6.66 -17.15
C ILE A 291 60.32 -7.52 -17.39
N ASP A 292 61.47 -6.88 -17.54
CA ASP A 292 62.77 -7.57 -17.67
C ASP A 292 63.11 -8.38 -16.40
N GLN A 293 62.80 -9.67 -16.45
CA GLN A 293 62.96 -10.60 -15.33
C GLN A 293 64.42 -10.75 -14.88
N THR A 294 65.41 -10.47 -15.75
CA THR A 294 66.83 -10.46 -15.37
C THR A 294 67.18 -9.29 -14.45
N LYS A 295 66.42 -8.18 -14.54
CA LYS A 295 66.57 -6.99 -13.69
C LYS A 295 65.69 -7.06 -12.44
N VAL A 296 64.64 -7.88 -12.40
CA VAL A 296 63.82 -8.09 -11.18
C VAL A 296 64.65 -8.62 -10.01
N THR A 297 65.65 -9.47 -10.25
CA THR A 297 66.54 -10.01 -9.21
C THR A 297 67.67 -9.07 -8.81
N SER A 298 67.91 -7.96 -9.54
CA SER A 298 69.02 -7.03 -9.29
C SER A 298 68.89 -6.23 -7.98
N SER A 299 67.67 -6.13 -7.44
CA SER A 299 67.37 -5.41 -6.20
C SER A 299 66.27 -6.13 -5.43
N LYS A 300 66.47 -6.31 -4.11
CA LYS A 300 65.48 -6.96 -3.25
C LYS A 300 64.14 -6.19 -3.18
N ASP A 301 64.22 -4.86 -3.27
CA ASP A 301 63.06 -3.95 -3.33
C ASP A 301 62.24 -4.17 -4.62
N ILE A 302 62.90 -4.35 -5.76
CA ILE A 302 62.25 -4.66 -7.04
C ILE A 302 61.67 -6.08 -7.02
N GLN A 303 62.43 -7.08 -6.54
CA GLN A 303 61.96 -8.46 -6.41
C GLN A 303 60.69 -8.54 -5.56
N THR A 304 60.64 -7.86 -4.42
CA THR A 304 59.48 -7.85 -3.53
C THR A 304 58.32 -6.99 -4.05
N SER A 305 58.57 -5.97 -4.89
CA SER A 305 57.50 -5.32 -5.65
C SER A 305 56.89 -6.25 -6.70
N TYR A 306 57.71 -6.96 -7.49
CA TYR A 306 57.25 -7.91 -8.51
C TYR A 306 56.45 -9.05 -7.88
N GLN A 307 56.94 -9.64 -6.78
CA GLN A 307 56.23 -10.70 -6.05
C GLN A 307 54.81 -10.27 -5.63
N ARG A 308 54.63 -9.04 -5.13
CA ARG A 308 53.30 -8.53 -4.76
C ARG A 308 52.36 -8.35 -5.97
N ALA A 309 52.92 -8.03 -7.14
CA ALA A 309 52.13 -7.90 -8.37
C ALA A 309 51.71 -9.29 -8.90
N ASP A 310 52.60 -10.28 -8.84
CA ASP A 310 52.31 -11.69 -9.11
C ASP A 310 51.27 -12.29 -8.13
N GLU A 311 51.37 -11.96 -6.84
CA GLU A 311 50.38 -12.35 -5.81
C GLU A 311 49.01 -11.69 -6.06
N ASN A 312 48.97 -10.38 -6.37
CA ASN A 312 47.73 -9.68 -6.75
C ASN A 312 47.11 -10.24 -8.05
N LEU A 313 47.93 -10.69 -9.00
CA LEU A 313 47.49 -11.25 -10.26
C LEU A 313 46.84 -12.63 -10.07
N LYS A 314 47.44 -13.49 -9.23
CA LYS A 314 46.85 -14.78 -8.83
C LYS A 314 45.51 -14.59 -8.13
N ALA A 315 45.41 -13.63 -7.21
CA ALA A 315 44.14 -13.28 -6.58
C ALA A 315 43.09 -12.72 -7.56
N ALA A 316 43.51 -12.09 -8.67
CA ALA A 316 42.60 -11.67 -9.74
C ALA A 316 42.09 -12.88 -10.55
N ASP A 317 42.97 -13.81 -10.92
CA ASP A 317 42.59 -15.07 -11.58
C ASP A 317 41.65 -15.92 -10.71
N GLU A 318 41.97 -16.11 -9.42
CA GLU A 318 41.08 -16.79 -8.45
C GLU A 318 39.71 -16.11 -8.34
N SER A 319 39.67 -14.78 -8.40
CA SER A 319 38.42 -14.02 -8.39
C SER A 319 37.63 -14.18 -9.69
N LEU A 320 38.28 -14.30 -10.85
CA LEU A 320 37.61 -14.60 -12.12
C LEU A 320 37.03 -16.03 -12.14
N VAL A 321 37.79 -17.04 -11.67
CA VAL A 321 37.29 -18.43 -11.58
C VAL A 321 36.03 -18.48 -10.70
N ALA A 322 36.07 -17.84 -9.53
CA ALA A 322 34.89 -17.73 -8.67
C ALA A 322 33.73 -16.99 -9.39
N ALA A 323 34.01 -15.97 -10.19
CA ALA A 323 32.98 -15.29 -11.00
C ALA A 323 32.35 -16.22 -12.05
N GLU A 324 33.13 -17.14 -12.64
CA GLU A 324 32.63 -18.14 -13.60
C GLU A 324 31.80 -19.23 -12.92
N ASP A 325 32.22 -19.71 -11.75
CA ASP A 325 31.46 -20.67 -10.93
C ASP A 325 30.11 -20.08 -10.49
N PHE A 326 30.11 -18.84 -9.96
CA PHE A 326 28.88 -18.15 -9.57
C PHE A 326 27.96 -17.86 -10.76
N PHE A 327 28.51 -17.49 -11.93
CA PHE A 327 27.72 -17.30 -13.14
C PHE A 327 27.02 -18.59 -13.58
N SER A 328 27.77 -19.70 -13.58
CA SER A 328 27.27 -21.02 -13.97
C SER A 328 26.30 -21.62 -12.95
N SER A 329 26.30 -21.09 -11.73
CA SER A 329 25.36 -21.39 -10.65
C SER A 329 24.16 -20.42 -10.59
N GLU A 330 23.96 -19.59 -11.63
CA GLU A 330 22.94 -18.52 -11.72
C GLU A 330 23.00 -17.45 -10.61
N LYS A 331 24.09 -17.40 -9.83
CA LYS A 331 24.34 -16.42 -8.77
C LYS A 331 24.95 -15.15 -9.34
N TYR A 332 24.17 -14.46 -10.15
CA TYR A 332 24.65 -13.32 -10.94
C TYR A 332 25.18 -12.16 -10.07
N GLU A 333 24.60 -11.89 -8.88
CA GLU A 333 25.14 -10.88 -7.94
C GLU A 333 26.54 -11.23 -7.39
N ASP A 334 26.76 -12.50 -7.03
CA ASP A 334 28.08 -12.98 -6.59
C ASP A 334 29.09 -12.93 -7.75
N SER A 335 28.67 -13.31 -8.95
CA SER A 335 29.48 -13.27 -10.18
C SER A 335 29.91 -11.85 -10.55
N ILE A 336 28.99 -10.87 -10.48
CA ILE A 336 29.28 -9.44 -10.63
C ILE A 336 30.30 -9.01 -9.58
N SER A 337 30.06 -9.32 -8.31
CA SER A 337 30.91 -8.91 -7.19
C SER A 337 32.34 -9.45 -7.32
N ARG A 338 32.49 -10.69 -7.80
CA ARG A 338 33.80 -11.32 -8.06
C ARG A 338 34.48 -10.78 -9.32
N SER A 339 33.71 -10.48 -10.37
CA SER A 339 34.22 -9.82 -11.57
C SER A 339 34.76 -8.41 -11.26
N GLU A 340 34.04 -7.62 -10.46
CA GLU A 340 34.50 -6.28 -10.06
C GLU A 340 35.77 -6.34 -9.19
N GLU A 341 35.91 -7.36 -8.33
CA GLU A 341 37.14 -7.59 -7.55
C GLU A 341 38.32 -8.01 -8.45
N ALA A 342 38.09 -8.90 -9.42
CA ALA A 342 39.09 -9.29 -10.42
C ALA A 342 39.58 -8.08 -11.26
N ILE A 343 38.67 -7.20 -11.70
CA ILE A 343 39.00 -5.93 -12.37
C ILE A 343 39.82 -5.02 -11.45
N ARG A 344 39.42 -4.89 -10.18
CA ARG A 344 40.11 -4.05 -9.17
C ARG A 344 41.55 -4.52 -8.94
N LEU A 345 41.75 -5.83 -8.77
CA LEU A 345 43.06 -6.43 -8.57
C LEU A 345 43.93 -6.30 -9.84
N SER A 346 43.38 -6.61 -11.01
CA SER A 346 44.08 -6.45 -12.30
C SER A 346 44.62 -5.03 -12.51
N ARG A 347 43.82 -4.01 -12.19
CA ARG A 347 44.27 -2.62 -12.27
C ARG A 347 45.45 -2.33 -11.34
N ILE A 348 45.45 -2.88 -10.12
CA ILE A 348 46.57 -2.74 -9.18
C ILE A 348 47.83 -3.41 -9.74
N VAL A 349 47.71 -4.57 -10.40
CA VAL A 349 48.85 -5.24 -11.07
C VAL A 349 49.40 -4.38 -12.22
N VAL A 350 48.56 -3.73 -13.02
CA VAL A 350 49.00 -2.78 -14.05
C VAL A 350 49.74 -1.59 -13.44
N ASP A 351 49.13 -0.92 -12.45
CA ASP A 351 49.73 0.23 -11.76
C ASP A 351 51.07 -0.13 -11.07
N GLN A 352 51.19 -1.37 -10.53
CA GLN A 352 52.44 -1.90 -9.95
C GLN A 352 53.49 -2.27 -11.01
N SER A 353 53.07 -2.83 -12.15
CA SER A 353 53.98 -3.23 -13.23
C SER A 353 54.66 -2.02 -13.88
N ASP A 354 53.92 -0.93 -14.06
CA ASP A 354 54.46 0.32 -14.58
C ASP A 354 55.44 1.00 -13.59
N ASP A 355 55.17 1.00 -12.28
CA ASP A 355 56.12 1.45 -11.24
C ASP A 355 57.42 0.63 -11.27
N ILE A 356 57.32 -0.69 -11.37
CA ILE A 356 58.48 -1.59 -11.46
C ILE A 356 59.29 -1.30 -12.74
N ALA A 357 58.63 -1.17 -13.89
CA ALA A 357 59.28 -0.87 -15.16
C ALA A 357 59.99 0.51 -15.14
N GLU A 358 59.38 1.53 -14.55
CA GLU A 358 59.99 2.85 -14.39
C GLU A 358 61.20 2.84 -13.44
N ARG A 359 61.14 2.09 -12.34
CA ARG A 359 62.27 1.90 -11.40
C ARG A 359 63.42 1.13 -12.02
N ILE A 360 63.13 0.08 -12.79
CA ILE A 360 64.14 -0.67 -13.57
C ILE A 360 64.80 0.23 -14.63
N LYS A 361 64.04 1.12 -15.27
CA LYS A 361 64.53 2.06 -16.29
C LYS A 361 65.37 3.22 -15.70
N SER A 362 65.00 3.71 -14.53
CA SER A 362 65.64 4.86 -13.85
C SER A 362 66.80 4.47 -12.92
N GLY A 363 66.88 3.20 -12.52
CA GLY A 363 67.84 2.73 -11.50
C GLY A 363 67.50 3.19 -10.07
N ALA A 364 66.32 3.77 -9.85
CA ALA A 364 65.92 4.31 -8.56
C ALA A 364 65.38 3.22 -7.60
N SER A 365 66.00 3.09 -6.43
CA SER A 365 65.40 2.39 -5.29
C SER A 365 64.28 3.23 -4.66
N VAL A 366 63.32 2.59 -3.98
CA VAL A 366 62.15 3.30 -3.42
C VAL A 366 62.54 4.21 -2.26
N ALA A 367 62.73 5.49 -2.58
CA ALA A 367 62.66 6.60 -1.63
C ALA A 367 61.21 6.87 -1.19
N GLY A 368 60.57 5.86 -0.61
CA GLY A 368 59.36 5.98 0.22
C GLY A 368 58.13 6.66 -0.38
N ARG A 369 57.67 6.29 -1.59
CA ARG A 369 56.35 6.75 -2.09
C ARG A 369 55.19 5.99 -1.42
N THR A 370 54.93 6.32 -0.15
CA THR A 370 53.71 5.87 0.54
C THR A 370 52.48 6.47 -0.14
N GLY A 371 51.41 5.67 -0.24
CA GLY A 371 50.28 5.96 -1.13
C GLY A 371 49.52 7.23 -0.77
N THR A 372 49.65 8.25 -1.60
CA THR A 372 48.74 9.40 -1.66
C THR A 372 48.38 9.73 -3.11
N GLY A 373 47.10 9.60 -3.41
CA GLY A 373 46.35 10.29 -4.44
C GLY A 373 44.89 10.33 -3.97
N GLU A 374 44.03 11.17 -4.53
CA GLU A 374 44.27 12.26 -5.49
C GLU A 374 44.86 13.53 -4.80
N GLU A 375 45.23 14.65 -5.43
CA GLU A 375 44.99 15.25 -6.76
C GLU A 375 46.36 15.69 -7.35
N ASP A 376 46.60 15.79 -8.66
CA ASP A 376 45.90 16.68 -9.59
C ASP A 376 46.05 16.20 -11.06
N ARG A 377 45.07 16.55 -11.92
CA ARG A 377 45.12 16.34 -13.38
C ARG A 377 44.73 17.63 -14.09
N ASN A 378 45.71 18.49 -14.35
CA ASN A 378 45.56 19.52 -15.37
C ASN A 378 46.85 19.70 -16.18
N ALA A 379 46.96 18.94 -17.28
CA ALA A 379 48.01 19.11 -18.27
C ALA A 379 47.50 20.05 -19.38
N THR A 380 47.78 21.34 -19.24
CA THR A 380 47.76 22.26 -20.38
C THR A 380 49.11 22.17 -21.10
N VAL A 381 49.07 22.19 -22.44
CA VAL A 381 50.21 21.88 -23.32
C VAL A 381 50.83 23.16 -23.90
N ASP A 382 52.16 23.14 -24.02
CA ASP A 382 53.04 24.05 -24.78
C ASP A 382 53.07 25.56 -24.44
N GLY A 383 54.11 26.23 -24.95
CA GLY A 383 54.20 27.70 -25.03
C GLY A 383 55.35 28.34 -24.25
N ALA A 384 56.55 28.42 -24.84
CA ALA A 384 57.64 29.26 -24.36
C ALA A 384 57.76 30.58 -25.16
N GLU A 385 58.57 31.52 -24.64
CA GLU A 385 58.94 32.83 -25.21
C GLU A 385 57.85 33.94 -25.17
N GLY A 386 58.24 35.23 -25.24
CA GLY A 386 57.25 36.31 -25.48
C GLY A 386 57.26 37.63 -24.66
N LYS A 387 58.39 38.09 -24.10
CA LYS A 387 58.78 39.53 -24.00
C LYS A 387 57.75 40.63 -23.51
N THR A 388 58.14 41.34 -22.43
CA THR A 388 57.90 42.79 -22.12
C THR A 388 56.53 43.39 -21.70
N THR A 389 56.53 43.92 -20.46
CA THR A 389 56.07 45.27 -19.99
C THR A 389 54.59 45.68 -19.82
N HIS A 390 54.32 46.19 -18.60
CA HIS A 390 53.29 47.19 -18.19
C HIS A 390 51.80 46.76 -18.27
N THR A 391 50.89 47.15 -17.35
CA THR A 391 50.98 48.06 -16.18
C THR A 391 50.03 47.61 -15.04
N LYS A 392 50.16 48.23 -13.84
CA LYS A 392 49.18 48.43 -12.73
C LYS A 392 47.83 47.65 -12.81
N THR A 393 47.34 47.05 -11.71
CA THR A 393 47.11 47.79 -10.45
C THR A 393 47.34 46.99 -9.18
N LYS A 394 48.11 47.62 -8.28
CA LYS A 394 48.47 47.21 -6.93
C LYS A 394 47.38 47.59 -5.92
N THR A 395 46.91 46.61 -5.14
CA THR A 395 46.67 46.68 -3.68
C THR A 395 46.64 45.23 -3.16
N THR A 396 47.73 44.73 -2.57
CA THR A 396 47.93 44.60 -1.10
C THR A 396 46.80 43.84 -0.41
N GLY A 397 47.01 42.70 0.27
CA GLY A 397 48.16 42.28 1.09
C GLY A 397 47.63 42.00 2.51
N THR A 398 48.11 41.03 3.30
CA THR A 398 49.48 40.49 3.36
C THR A 398 49.50 39.00 3.75
N SER A 399 50.44 38.28 3.12
CA SER A 399 50.85 36.90 3.36
C SER A 399 51.24 36.54 4.81
N GLY A 400 50.91 35.32 5.25
CA GLY A 400 51.44 34.70 6.48
C GLY A 400 51.94 33.27 6.24
N LYS A 401 53.24 33.11 5.95
CA LYS A 401 53.87 31.85 5.51
C LYS A 401 54.46 31.04 6.69
N ALA A 402 53.85 29.90 7.02
CA ALA A 402 54.47 28.79 7.77
C ALA A 402 53.74 27.49 7.37
N SER A 403 54.38 26.50 6.74
CA SER A 403 55.46 25.62 7.22
C SER A 403 54.94 24.45 8.09
N ALA A 404 55.50 23.26 7.87
CA ALA A 404 54.88 21.99 8.19
C ALA A 404 54.85 21.61 9.68
N SER A 405 53.88 20.76 10.04
CA SER A 405 54.02 19.86 11.19
C SER A 405 53.23 18.57 10.97
N SER A 406 53.90 17.42 11.10
CA SER A 406 53.28 16.09 11.06
C SER A 406 52.32 15.92 12.24
N GLY A 407 51.01 16.07 11.99
CA GLY A 407 49.99 16.13 13.03
C GLY A 407 49.65 14.78 13.66
N GLU A 408 50.43 14.38 14.66
CA GLU A 408 50.05 13.37 15.64
C GLU A 408 48.85 13.88 16.48
N LEU A 409 47.94 12.98 16.86
CA LEU A 409 46.71 13.37 17.57
C LEU A 409 46.91 13.32 19.09
N PRO A 410 46.33 14.26 19.86
CA PRO A 410 46.31 14.19 21.31
C PRO A 410 45.65 12.92 21.82
N GLU A 411 46.05 12.50 23.02
CA GLU A 411 45.58 11.27 23.65
C GLU A 411 44.03 11.16 23.66
N GLY A 412 43.53 9.99 23.30
CA GLY A 412 42.10 9.70 23.21
C GLY A 412 41.39 10.21 21.95
N TRP A 413 42.02 11.01 21.08
CA TRP A 413 41.48 11.37 19.76
C TRP A 413 41.81 10.31 18.72
N LYS A 414 40.87 10.02 17.80
CA LYS A 414 41.04 9.05 16.72
C LYS A 414 40.64 9.64 15.36
N ARG A 415 41.29 9.22 14.28
CA ARG A 415 40.84 9.43 12.90
C ARG A 415 39.95 8.26 12.48
N TYR A 416 38.85 8.54 11.77
CA TYR A 416 37.97 7.54 11.17
C TYR A 416 37.68 7.91 9.71
N VAL A 417 37.73 6.91 8.83
CA VAL A 417 37.38 7.05 7.41
C VAL A 417 35.99 6.42 7.21
N VAL A 418 35.02 7.21 6.76
CA VAL A 418 33.65 6.75 6.52
C VAL A 418 33.63 5.68 5.43
N ARG A 419 32.98 4.53 5.69
CA ARG A 419 32.97 3.37 4.77
C ARG A 419 31.69 3.30 3.95
N LYS A 420 31.82 3.04 2.63
CA LYS A 420 30.71 2.54 1.80
C LYS A 420 30.47 1.08 2.19
N ARG A 421 29.29 0.76 2.72
CA ARG A 421 28.86 -0.60 3.11
C ARG A 421 27.35 -0.63 3.35
N VAL A 422 26.78 -1.82 3.52
CA VAL A 422 25.39 -2.01 3.95
C VAL A 422 25.37 -2.54 5.39
N PRO A 423 24.55 -2.00 6.30
CA PRO A 423 23.88 -0.70 6.20
C PRO A 423 24.88 0.46 6.40
N ALA A 424 24.68 1.56 5.67
CA ALA A 424 25.65 2.65 5.50
C ALA A 424 26.16 3.28 6.81
N ASP A 425 27.37 3.84 6.78
CA ASP A 425 27.92 4.58 7.91
C ASP A 425 27.18 5.91 8.12
N CYS A 426 26.66 6.09 9.33
CA CYS A 426 26.11 7.36 9.81
C CYS A 426 26.77 7.67 11.17
N LEU A 427 26.70 8.94 11.64
CA LEU A 427 27.38 9.35 12.88
C LEU A 427 26.98 8.52 14.11
N TRP A 428 25.73 8.06 14.18
CA TRP A 428 25.23 7.14 15.21
C TRP A 428 25.91 5.77 15.15
N ARG A 429 26.01 5.20 13.94
CA ARG A 429 26.61 3.87 13.71
C ARG A 429 28.13 3.90 13.91
N ILE A 430 28.80 5.00 13.60
CA ILE A 430 30.22 5.24 13.92
C ILE A 430 30.42 5.33 15.44
N ALA A 431 29.59 6.11 16.14
CA ALA A 431 29.63 6.21 17.60
C ALA A 431 29.38 4.86 18.32
N SER A 432 28.54 3.99 17.74
CA SER A 432 28.23 2.68 18.33
C SER A 432 29.38 1.66 18.33
N TYR A 433 30.46 1.84 17.55
CA TYR A 433 31.53 0.84 17.54
C TYR A 433 32.31 0.77 18.86
N LYS A 434 32.69 -0.45 19.26
CA LYS A 434 33.44 -0.75 20.48
C LYS A 434 34.79 -0.02 20.54
N GLN A 435 35.48 0.17 19.41
CA GLN A 435 36.75 0.91 19.34
C GLN A 435 36.62 2.45 19.44
N HIS A 436 35.40 2.99 19.52
CA HIS A 436 35.12 4.43 19.66
C HIS A 436 34.43 4.75 20.99
N TYR A 437 33.11 4.51 21.10
CA TYR A 437 32.36 4.74 22.34
C TYR A 437 31.53 3.54 22.82
N GLY A 438 31.27 2.55 21.96
CA GLY A 438 30.34 1.46 22.24
C GLY A 438 28.87 1.89 22.38
N THR A 439 28.51 3.13 21.99
CA THR A 439 27.13 3.61 22.07
C THR A 439 26.85 4.71 21.04
N GLY A 440 25.79 4.52 20.24
CA GLY A 440 25.38 5.50 19.23
C GLY A 440 24.93 6.84 19.81
N ARG A 441 24.55 6.88 21.10
CA ARG A 441 24.09 8.10 21.80
C ARG A 441 25.09 9.26 21.80
N LEU A 442 26.39 8.98 21.61
CA LEU A 442 27.45 10.00 21.60
C LEU A 442 27.79 10.56 20.21
N TRP A 443 26.98 10.29 19.18
CA TRP A 443 27.18 10.79 17.81
C TRP A 443 27.35 12.31 17.71
N LYS A 444 26.66 13.08 18.55
CA LYS A 444 26.76 14.55 18.60
C LYS A 444 28.19 15.03 18.87
N ARG A 445 28.99 14.27 19.64
CA ARG A 445 30.41 14.58 19.89
C ARG A 445 31.26 14.51 18.61
N ILE A 446 30.96 13.55 17.72
CA ILE A 446 31.62 13.42 16.42
C ILE A 446 31.18 14.58 15.51
N TYR A 447 29.90 14.96 15.51
CA TYR A 447 29.43 16.13 14.77
C TYR A 447 30.14 17.42 15.24
N ASP A 448 30.15 17.69 16.55
CA ASP A 448 30.78 18.90 17.13
C ASP A 448 32.26 19.03 16.75
N ALA A 449 33.01 17.92 16.79
CA ALA A 449 34.43 17.88 16.41
C ALA A 449 34.67 18.07 14.90
N ASN A 450 33.65 17.94 14.06
CA ASN A 450 33.74 18.01 12.60
C ASN A 450 32.78 19.03 11.97
N LYS A 451 32.25 20.01 12.72
CA LYS A 451 31.34 21.06 12.21
C LYS A 451 31.89 21.85 11.01
N GLY A 452 33.21 21.96 10.87
CA GLY A 452 33.86 22.55 9.68
C GLY A 452 33.91 21.63 8.44
N LYS A 453 33.57 20.35 8.57
CA LYS A 453 33.57 19.32 7.51
C LYS A 453 32.19 18.71 7.23
N ILE A 454 31.29 18.75 8.21
CA ILE A 454 29.92 18.23 8.12
C ILE A 454 28.97 19.42 8.24
N LYS A 455 28.35 19.84 7.13
CA LYS A 455 27.35 20.92 7.13
C LYS A 455 25.97 20.45 7.59
N ASN A 456 25.58 19.22 7.21
CA ASN A 456 24.33 18.58 7.61
C ASN A 456 24.64 17.34 8.47
N PRO A 457 24.21 17.25 9.73
CA PRO A 457 24.51 16.11 10.61
C PRO A 457 24.07 14.74 10.08
N SER A 458 23.03 14.72 9.23
CA SER A 458 22.45 13.50 8.66
C SER A 458 23.20 12.98 7.44
N LEU A 459 24.15 13.75 6.89
CA LEU A 459 24.81 13.44 5.61
C LEU A 459 26.35 13.42 5.77
N ILE A 460 26.91 12.23 5.64
CA ILE A 460 28.36 11.98 5.57
C ILE A 460 28.66 11.06 4.38
N TYR A 461 29.81 11.25 3.75
CA TYR A 461 30.17 10.57 2.49
C TYR A 461 31.26 9.52 2.71
N PRO A 462 31.26 8.39 1.96
CA PRO A 462 32.39 7.46 1.95
C PRO A 462 33.73 8.16 1.67
N LYS A 463 34.84 7.59 2.17
CA LYS A 463 36.19 8.18 2.21
C LYS A 463 36.35 9.45 3.07
N GLN A 464 35.28 10.09 3.55
CA GLN A 464 35.39 11.29 4.38
C GLN A 464 36.14 11.02 5.70
N VAL A 465 37.15 11.84 6.01
CA VAL A 465 37.99 11.67 7.21
C VAL A 465 37.50 12.52 8.37
N LEU A 466 36.92 11.87 9.37
CA LEU A 466 36.35 12.45 10.58
C LEU A 466 37.28 12.30 11.80
N LEU A 467 37.27 13.31 12.67
CA LEU A 467 37.89 13.24 14.00
C LEU A 467 36.89 12.72 15.04
N ILE A 468 37.26 11.70 15.80
CA ILE A 468 36.48 11.18 16.92
C ILE A 468 37.16 11.65 18.22
N PRO A 469 36.54 12.58 18.98
CA PRO A 469 37.08 13.04 20.26
C PRO A 469 36.95 11.97 21.35
N PRO A 470 37.68 12.08 22.48
CA PRO A 470 37.54 11.15 23.61
C PRO A 470 36.11 11.10 24.19
N ARG A 471 35.78 10.01 24.92
CA ARG A 471 34.43 9.75 25.46
C ARG A 471 33.97 10.77 26.51
N LYS A 472 34.92 11.36 27.26
CA LYS A 472 34.74 12.50 28.17
C LYS A 472 35.66 13.66 27.73
N GLY A 473 35.42 14.88 28.20
CA GLY A 473 36.23 16.07 27.86
C GLY A 473 35.73 16.86 26.64
N SER A 474 36.55 17.80 26.15
CA SER A 474 36.22 18.71 25.04
C SER A 474 35.95 18.01 23.71
N THR A 475 35.01 18.55 22.93
CA THR A 475 34.77 18.20 21.52
C THR A 475 35.44 19.16 20.53
N LYS A 476 35.95 20.32 20.99
CA LYS A 476 36.71 21.25 20.14
C LYS A 476 38.18 20.81 20.06
N PHE A 477 38.66 20.53 18.86
CA PHE A 477 40.08 20.28 18.57
C PHE A 477 40.82 21.62 18.45
N ASP A 478 41.74 21.88 19.37
CA ASP A 478 42.46 23.15 19.47
C ASP A 478 43.97 22.86 19.36
N PRO A 479 44.56 22.88 18.14
CA PRO A 479 45.92 22.38 17.89
C PRO A 479 47.01 23.14 18.67
N LYS A 480 46.70 24.36 19.15
CA LYS A 480 47.60 25.16 19.99
C LYS A 480 47.72 24.64 21.43
N LYS A 481 46.76 23.83 21.91
CA LYS A 481 46.79 23.25 23.27
C LYS A 481 47.58 21.94 23.40
N ALA A 482 47.99 21.32 22.29
CA ALA A 482 48.78 20.09 22.31
C ALA A 482 50.24 20.28 22.81
N LYS A 483 50.72 21.52 22.96
CA LYS A 483 52.08 21.84 23.43
C LYS A 483 52.09 22.61 24.76
N LYS A 484 51.73 21.94 25.85
CA LYS A 484 52.16 22.29 27.22
C LYS A 484 51.96 21.11 28.18
N LYS A 485 53.04 20.40 28.51
CA LYS A 485 53.13 19.64 29.78
C LYS A 485 53.52 20.63 30.88
N HIS A 486 53.08 20.37 32.10
CA HIS A 486 53.84 20.73 33.29
C HIS A 486 53.98 19.50 34.19
N SER A 487 55.00 19.53 35.04
CA SER A 487 55.37 18.42 35.92
C SER A 487 55.18 18.86 37.37
N GLY A 488 54.82 17.92 38.22
CA GLY A 488 54.65 18.11 39.66
C GLY A 488 54.22 16.77 40.25
N SER A 489 55.00 16.27 41.21
CA SER A 489 54.68 15.09 42.01
C SER A 489 53.80 15.47 43.19
N ASP A 490 53.12 14.48 43.80
CA ASP A 490 53.54 13.92 45.09
C ASP A 490 52.68 12.68 45.39
N GLU A 491 52.84 12.08 46.57
CA GLU A 491 52.61 10.64 46.82
C GLU A 491 51.44 10.35 47.79
N VAL A 492 51.33 9.06 48.19
CA VAL A 492 50.73 8.47 49.41
C VAL A 492 49.20 8.32 49.63
N GLU A 493 48.86 7.10 50.08
CA GLU A 493 47.80 6.66 51.03
C GLU A 493 46.28 6.67 50.68
N ALA A 494 45.77 5.46 50.38
CA ALA A 494 44.87 4.63 51.23
C ALA A 494 43.38 4.98 51.56
N VAL A 495 42.49 4.07 51.13
CA VAL A 495 41.49 3.29 51.94
C VAL A 495 40.08 3.86 52.31
N THR A 496 39.09 2.94 52.36
CA THR A 496 37.71 2.95 52.95
C THR A 496 36.51 3.74 52.32
N ASP A 497 35.60 2.96 51.71
CA ASP A 497 34.17 2.72 52.07
C ASP A 497 32.98 3.73 52.04
N GLU A 498 31.85 3.18 51.54
CA GLU A 498 30.42 3.24 51.94
C GLU A 498 29.50 4.51 51.97
N LYS A 499 28.24 4.20 51.56
CA LYS A 499 26.90 4.69 52.01
C LYS A 499 26.18 5.97 51.51
N LYS A 500 25.05 5.70 50.84
CA LYS A 500 23.63 6.13 51.07
C LYS A 500 23.24 7.58 51.53
N LYS A 501 22.42 8.20 50.66
CA LYS A 501 21.00 8.62 50.83
C LYS A 501 20.56 9.59 51.96
N SER A 502 20.34 10.85 51.58
CA SER A 502 19.09 11.64 51.76
C SER A 502 19.14 12.90 50.85
N GLU A 503 18.09 13.51 50.27
CA GLU A 503 16.63 13.60 50.51
C GLU A 503 16.20 14.83 51.36
N SER A 504 15.07 15.46 50.99
CA SER A 504 14.55 16.78 51.41
C SER A 504 15.29 17.98 50.74
N THR A 505 14.70 18.91 49.98
CA THR A 505 13.42 19.68 50.01
C THR A 505 13.50 20.97 50.83
N THR A 506 13.49 22.13 50.16
CA THR A 506 12.63 23.28 50.50
C THR A 506 12.64 24.37 49.41
N THR A 507 11.50 25.02 49.22
CA THR A 507 11.35 26.34 48.56
C THR A 507 10.73 27.29 49.59
N PRO A 508 10.94 28.60 49.49
CA PRO A 508 9.78 29.48 49.60
C PRO A 508 9.73 30.64 48.57
N LYS A 509 8.49 31.01 48.22
CA LYS A 509 8.02 32.29 47.62
C LYS A 509 7.81 33.32 48.77
N PRO A 510 7.27 34.55 48.58
CA PRO A 510 6.87 35.30 47.37
C PRO A 510 7.60 36.68 47.28
N ASP A 511 7.24 37.77 46.56
CA ASP A 511 5.96 38.38 46.12
C ASP A 511 6.08 39.25 44.83
N ALA A 512 4.90 39.57 44.25
CA ALA A 512 4.40 40.80 43.56
C ALA A 512 5.34 41.73 42.70
N GLU A 513 4.89 42.44 41.65
CA GLU A 513 3.62 42.52 40.88
C GLU A 513 3.86 43.22 39.50
N GLU A 514 2.78 43.51 38.72
CA GLU A 514 2.73 44.32 37.47
C GLU A 514 3.42 43.76 36.18
N GLU A 515 2.93 43.97 34.94
CA GLU A 515 1.55 44.08 34.41
C GLU A 515 1.49 43.87 32.86
N HIS A 516 0.29 43.63 32.32
CA HIS A 516 -0.22 43.77 30.93
C HIS A 516 0.42 43.16 29.66
N SER A 517 -0.45 42.44 28.91
CA SER A 517 -0.66 42.30 27.43
C SER A 517 -0.69 40.83 26.97
N GLU A 518 -1.84 40.23 26.65
CA GLU A 518 -2.61 40.32 25.36
C GLU A 518 -1.85 39.69 24.17
N GLU A 519 -2.40 38.78 23.36
CA GLU A 519 -3.79 38.31 23.15
C GLU A 519 -3.96 36.77 23.27
N ASP A 520 -5.20 36.28 23.25
CA ASP A 520 -5.60 34.85 23.27
C ASP A 520 -6.20 34.41 21.92
N HIS A 521 -6.03 33.12 21.58
CA HIS A 521 -7.17 32.24 21.22
C HIS A 521 -6.72 30.79 20.96
N SER A 522 -7.05 29.90 21.90
CA SER A 522 -7.09 28.45 21.68
C SER A 522 -8.21 27.82 22.50
N GLN A 523 -9.26 27.33 21.84
CA GLN A 523 -10.34 26.59 22.50
C GLN A 523 -10.77 25.35 21.70
N ASN A 524 -10.60 24.19 22.34
CA ASN A 524 -11.32 22.96 22.04
C ASN A 524 -11.70 22.31 23.38
N PRO A 525 -12.98 22.32 23.80
CA PRO A 525 -13.37 21.86 25.13
C PRO A 525 -13.64 20.35 25.18
N GLN A 526 -13.09 19.68 26.20
CA GLN A 526 -13.42 18.30 26.58
C GLN A 526 -13.84 18.26 28.07
N PRO A 527 -15.03 17.77 28.41
CA PRO A 527 -15.45 17.60 29.81
C PRO A 527 -14.83 16.38 30.52
N GLN A 528 -14.75 16.49 31.85
CA GLN A 528 -14.58 15.40 32.82
C GLN A 528 -15.99 14.94 33.29
N ALA A 529 -16.26 13.96 34.15
CA ALA A 529 -15.45 13.05 35.00
C ALA A 529 -16.12 11.62 34.94
N GLU A 530 -16.11 10.66 35.88
CA GLU A 530 -15.66 10.48 37.28
C GLU A 530 -15.05 9.07 37.48
N GLU A 531 -14.57 8.75 38.69
CA GLU A 531 -14.12 7.42 39.14
C GLU A 531 -15.03 6.88 40.25
N GLN A 532 -15.22 5.55 40.36
CA GLN A 532 -15.50 4.87 41.64
C GLN A 532 -14.81 3.48 41.73
N HIS A 533 -14.53 3.05 42.96
CA HIS A 533 -13.51 2.06 43.34
C HIS A 533 -13.82 0.57 43.12
N ALA A 534 -12.75 -0.25 43.05
CA ALA A 534 -12.75 -1.68 43.36
C ALA A 534 -12.20 -1.95 44.79
N PRO A 535 -12.47 -3.12 45.40
CA PRO A 535 -11.37 -4.08 45.61
C PRO A 535 -11.78 -5.58 45.64
N GLY A 536 -10.80 -6.50 45.55
CA GLY A 536 -10.96 -7.90 45.98
C GLY A 536 -10.05 -8.94 45.28
N GLN A 537 -9.38 -9.79 46.05
CA GLN A 537 -8.63 -10.98 45.58
C GLN A 537 -8.94 -12.19 46.47
N GLN A 538 -9.13 -13.38 45.88
CA GLN A 538 -8.81 -14.73 46.41
C GLN A 538 -9.20 -15.77 45.33
N GLN A 539 -8.27 -16.59 44.82
CA GLN A 539 -7.77 -17.88 45.35
C GLN A 539 -8.71 -19.07 45.12
N ALA A 540 -8.13 -20.21 44.75
CA ALA A 540 -8.79 -21.48 44.43
C ALA A 540 -8.15 -22.64 45.21
N PRO A 541 -8.85 -23.79 45.37
CA PRO A 541 -8.26 -25.03 45.84
C PRO A 541 -8.36 -26.21 44.83
N ALA A 542 -7.45 -27.16 44.98
CA ALA A 542 -7.58 -28.57 44.58
C ALA A 542 -7.80 -29.42 45.88
N ALA A 543 -7.85 -30.75 45.93
CA ALA A 543 -7.50 -31.81 44.98
C ALA A 543 -8.25 -33.13 45.32
N ASP A 544 -7.62 -34.27 45.01
CA ASP A 544 -7.88 -35.64 45.47
C ASP A 544 -9.06 -36.45 44.87
N GLN A 545 -8.99 -37.80 44.78
CA GLN A 545 -7.91 -38.76 44.44
C GLN A 545 -8.47 -40.19 44.70
N HIS A 546 -8.46 -41.10 43.73
CA HIS A 546 -8.13 -42.55 43.84
C HIS A 546 -8.73 -43.41 42.70
N ALA A 547 -8.04 -44.51 42.37
CA ALA A 547 -8.56 -45.67 41.64
C ALA A 547 -8.40 -46.92 42.55
N PRO A 548 -9.09 -48.05 42.27
CA PRO A 548 -8.42 -49.11 41.50
C PRO A 548 -9.35 -50.00 40.62
N ALA A 549 -8.75 -50.99 39.96
CA ALA A 549 -9.36 -52.18 39.31
C ALA A 549 -8.81 -53.47 40.01
N PRO A 550 -8.97 -54.75 39.57
CA PRO A 550 -9.53 -55.30 38.31
C PRO A 550 -10.41 -56.59 38.51
N GLU A 551 -10.47 -57.48 37.50
CA GLU A 551 -10.87 -58.92 37.53
C GLU A 551 -12.37 -59.30 37.71
N HIS A 552 -12.90 -60.46 37.24
CA HIS A 552 -12.62 -61.32 36.07
C HIS A 552 -13.78 -62.35 35.86
N GLN A 553 -14.28 -62.58 34.64
CA GLN A 553 -14.90 -63.86 34.22
C GLN A 553 -15.05 -63.99 32.67
N GLN A 554 -15.51 -65.14 32.16
CA GLN A 554 -14.97 -65.72 30.91
C GLN A 554 -15.99 -66.19 29.83
N ALA A 555 -15.71 -65.79 28.57
CA ALA A 555 -15.74 -66.62 27.35
C ALA A 555 -17.12 -67.01 26.70
N PRO A 556 -17.18 -67.75 25.54
CA PRO A 556 -17.72 -67.19 24.27
C PRO A 556 -18.58 -68.25 23.48
N PRO A 557 -18.66 -68.34 22.12
CA PRO A 557 -18.34 -67.42 20.99
C PRO A 557 -19.52 -67.25 19.98
N GLU A 558 -19.19 -66.93 18.71
CA GLU A 558 -20.06 -66.68 17.53
C GLU A 558 -20.82 -65.33 17.58
N GLU A 559 -20.91 -64.53 16.52
CA GLU A 559 -20.58 -64.68 15.08
C GLU A 559 -19.61 -63.55 14.61
N GLN A 560 -18.81 -63.75 13.54
CA GLN A 560 -17.70 -62.84 13.16
C GLN A 560 -17.99 -61.96 11.93
N ALA A 561 -17.52 -60.70 11.98
CA ALA A 561 -17.47 -59.78 10.83
C ALA A 561 -16.04 -59.65 10.25
N PRO A 562 -15.85 -59.83 8.92
CA PRO A 562 -14.60 -59.52 8.20
C PRO A 562 -14.70 -58.22 7.34
N PRO A 563 -13.60 -57.68 6.78
CA PRO A 563 -13.33 -56.23 6.91
C PRO A 563 -13.01 -55.48 5.60
N GLU A 564 -12.31 -54.34 5.73
CA GLU A 564 -11.71 -53.52 4.66
C GLU A 564 -10.86 -54.32 3.66
N GLN A 565 -10.70 -53.82 2.43
CA GLN A 565 -9.79 -54.39 1.43
C GLN A 565 -9.00 -53.34 0.63
N HIS A 566 -7.70 -53.61 0.46
CA HIS A 566 -6.81 -53.09 -0.57
C HIS A 566 -6.56 -54.19 -1.65
N ASN A 567 -6.10 -53.79 -2.84
CA ASN A 567 -5.53 -54.61 -3.94
C ASN A 567 -4.27 -55.42 -3.52
N PRO A 568 -3.62 -56.29 -4.37
CA PRO A 568 -3.76 -56.58 -5.82
C PRO A 568 -4.13 -58.07 -6.08
N PRO A 569 -3.53 -58.97 -6.93
CA PRO A 569 -2.20 -59.03 -7.61
C PRO A 569 -2.27 -59.00 -9.18
N GLU A 570 -1.63 -59.96 -9.87
CA GLU A 570 -1.43 -60.08 -11.34
C GLU A 570 -1.63 -61.55 -11.81
N GLU A 571 -1.65 -61.80 -13.13
CA GLU A 571 -1.15 -63.06 -13.72
C GLU A 571 -0.44 -62.79 -15.07
N GLN A 572 0.60 -63.55 -15.39
CA GLN A 572 1.58 -63.24 -16.46
C GLN A 572 1.54 -64.26 -17.60
N SER A 573 1.66 -63.81 -18.87
CA SER A 573 2.11 -64.65 -20.00
C SER A 573 2.52 -63.84 -21.24
N ALA A 574 3.66 -64.23 -21.82
CA ALA A 574 4.10 -63.96 -23.19
C ALA A 574 4.64 -65.31 -23.75
N PRO A 575 4.84 -65.52 -25.08
CA PRO A 575 5.97 -64.91 -25.79
C PRO A 575 5.61 -64.62 -27.31
N PRO A 576 6.47 -64.68 -28.35
CA PRO A 576 6.50 -63.63 -29.39
C PRO A 576 6.46 -64.12 -30.87
N HIS A 577 6.64 -63.19 -31.82
CA HIS A 577 6.80 -63.39 -33.30
C HIS A 577 5.55 -63.93 -34.03
N ASP A 578 5.16 -63.37 -35.17
CA ASP A 578 5.80 -63.65 -36.48
C ASP A 578 5.70 -62.48 -37.50
N GLU A 579 6.29 -62.67 -38.70
CA GLU A 579 6.34 -61.69 -39.81
C GLU A 579 5.10 -61.71 -40.72
N HIS A 580 4.76 -60.58 -41.37
CA HIS A 580 4.68 -60.49 -42.86
C HIS A 580 4.18 -59.14 -43.43
N GLN A 581 4.91 -58.67 -44.45
CA GLN A 581 4.52 -57.76 -45.54
C GLN A 581 4.23 -58.59 -46.82
N PRO A 582 3.85 -58.02 -48.01
CA PRO A 582 3.11 -56.79 -48.34
C PRO A 582 2.08 -56.97 -49.50
N SER A 583 1.39 -55.90 -49.90
CA SER A 583 0.89 -55.61 -51.28
C SER A 583 0.24 -54.21 -51.29
N GLU A 584 -0.02 -53.49 -52.39
CA GLU A 584 0.59 -53.19 -53.70
C GLU A 584 -0.39 -52.20 -54.38
N GLY A 585 0.05 -51.42 -55.40
CA GLY A 585 -0.80 -50.47 -56.15
C GLY A 585 -0.75 -49.03 -55.59
N GLN A 586 -0.14 -48.01 -56.22
CA GLN A 586 -0.23 -47.46 -57.59
C GLN A 586 -1.59 -46.83 -57.93
N ASN A 587 -1.72 -45.73 -58.71
CA ASN A 587 -0.78 -44.66 -59.15
C ASN A 587 -1.59 -43.66 -60.02
N THR A 588 -1.44 -42.33 -59.87
CA THR A 588 -1.67 -41.35 -60.97
C THR A 588 -1.11 -39.96 -60.62
N ASN A 589 -0.83 -39.14 -61.64
CA ASN A 589 -0.12 -37.84 -61.55
C ASN A 589 -0.82 -36.74 -62.41
N PRO A 590 -0.24 -35.59 -62.85
CA PRO A 590 -0.69 -34.28 -62.35
C PRO A 590 -1.19 -33.26 -63.40
N SER A 591 -1.69 -32.12 -62.89
CA SER A 591 -1.67 -30.78 -63.54
C SER A 591 -1.75 -29.68 -62.46
N ASN A 592 -1.15 -28.47 -62.49
CA ASN A 592 -0.26 -27.71 -63.40
C ASN A 592 -0.90 -26.39 -63.93
N THR A 593 -0.12 -25.28 -63.93
CA THR A 593 -0.36 -23.96 -64.59
C THR A 593 -1.62 -23.15 -64.14
N GLU A 594 -1.65 -21.80 -64.08
CA GLU A 594 -0.62 -20.74 -64.24
C GLU A 594 -1.05 -19.35 -63.69
N GLY A 595 -0.06 -18.49 -63.39
CA GLY A 595 -0.10 -17.01 -63.54
C GLY A 595 -0.77 -16.12 -62.48
N HIS A 596 -0.53 -14.79 -62.44
CA HIS A 596 0.68 -13.99 -62.72
C HIS A 596 0.43 -12.52 -62.28
N THR A 597 1.47 -11.77 -61.88
CA THR A 597 1.49 -10.28 -61.73
C THR A 597 2.17 -9.65 -62.99
N PRO A 598 2.40 -8.31 -63.22
CA PRO A 598 2.48 -7.17 -62.27
C PRO A 598 2.06 -5.73 -62.75
N SER A 599 2.23 -4.77 -61.82
CA SER A 599 2.55 -3.31 -61.90
C SER A 599 2.36 -2.43 -63.17
N SER A 600 1.79 -1.22 -62.98
CA SER A 600 2.47 0.11 -63.03
C SER A 600 1.59 1.30 -63.52
N SER A 601 1.89 2.55 -63.08
CA SER A 601 1.33 3.86 -63.49
C SER A 601 -0.17 4.13 -63.21
N GLY A 602 -0.67 5.37 -63.03
CA GLY A 602 -0.02 6.69 -62.91
C GLY A 602 -1.01 7.85 -62.64
N GLU A 603 -0.50 9.09 -62.54
CA GLU A 603 -1.17 10.42 -62.54
C GLU A 603 -2.09 10.92 -61.39
N GLU A 604 -1.59 11.98 -60.74
CA GLU A 604 -2.21 13.21 -60.21
C GLU A 604 -3.68 13.32 -59.73
N LYS A 605 -3.82 13.85 -58.49
CA LYS A 605 -4.44 15.18 -58.32
C LYS A 605 -3.94 15.94 -57.07
N LYS A 606 -3.79 17.26 -57.20
CA LYS A 606 -3.40 18.20 -56.13
C LYS A 606 -4.58 18.63 -55.24
N PRO A 607 -4.32 19.11 -54.01
CA PRO A 607 -5.23 19.98 -53.26
C PRO A 607 -5.15 21.44 -53.76
N ASP A 608 -6.21 22.20 -53.53
CA ASP A 608 -6.21 23.68 -53.63
C ASP A 608 -7.08 24.28 -52.49
N THR A 609 -7.26 25.61 -52.47
CA THR A 609 -7.11 26.38 -51.22
C THR A 609 -8.34 27.15 -50.73
N GLY A 610 -8.36 27.31 -49.41
CA GLY A 610 -8.88 28.41 -48.58
C GLY A 610 -10.03 29.30 -49.06
N LYS A 611 -11.07 29.38 -48.22
CA LYS A 611 -11.78 30.63 -47.95
C LYS A 611 -12.29 30.68 -46.51
#